data_AF-A0A537S7A4-F1
#
_entry.id   AF-A0A537S7A4-F1
#
_cell.length_a   1.000
_cell.length_b   1.000
_cell.length_c   1.000
_cell.angle_alpha   90.00
_cell.angle_beta   90.00
_cell.angle_gamma   90.00
#
_symmetry.space_group_name_H-M   'P 1'
#
loop_
_entity.id
_entity.type
_entity.pdbx_description
1 polymer ?
#
loop_
_entity_poly.entity_id
_entity_poly.type
_entity_poly.pdbx_seq_one_letter_code
_entity_poly.pdbx_strand_id
1 'polypeptide(L)'
;MTDGLSTLYQDLLGGSYDCVDRIVLNAYFRMGHDPGGFRVWWRALTGSDETLENTYLMRLAGRFSRRIRGYAKAHGIPVIDCSVGQRKHDIAEEYLAKTTVTQGLFLVLVGRAQAPVWNVSAKHHIERKKPMPYVNHYSFHILDPDWGHLTIKISGHPPFPAQVILNGHEYVACQARNTGIAFTKEGNCFTTISDAAGLAKIAETLSEHRAIGRLSQVCERWIYTCVCFALDFDEQKRSGFRYQYSHYQIEFSRNLVFEVGGHMDQVFQALIDRSRAPLDLKTIKTILGYRHRPK
;
A
#
# COMPACT_ATOMS: atom_id res chain seq x y z
N MET A 1 28.47 7.83 -4.28
CA MET A 1 29.26 8.28 -3.12
C MET A 1 28.74 7.55 -1.90
N THR A 2 29.60 6.79 -1.21
CA THR A 2 29.26 6.16 0.06
C THR A 2 29.03 7.25 1.11
N ASP A 3 27.99 7.09 1.94
CA ASP A 3 27.71 8.07 2.99
C ASP A 3 28.71 7.91 4.14
N GLY A 4 28.78 8.92 5.02
CA GLY A 4 29.73 8.93 6.13
C GLY A 4 29.57 7.77 7.11
N LEU A 5 28.35 7.27 7.33
CA LEU A 5 28.10 6.13 8.24
C LEU A 5 28.65 4.83 7.65
N SER A 6 28.39 4.59 6.36
CA SER A 6 28.92 3.41 5.66
C SER A 6 30.45 3.38 5.65
N THR A 7 31.07 4.54 5.40
CA THR A 7 32.53 4.66 5.41
C THR A 7 33.11 4.45 6.81
N LEU A 8 32.47 5.01 7.85
CA LEU A 8 32.93 4.90 9.23
C LEU A 8 33.00 3.46 9.73
N TYR A 9 32.05 2.62 9.32
CA TYR A 9 31.95 1.23 9.78
C TYR A 9 32.37 0.21 8.73
N GLN A 10 33.01 0.63 7.63
CA GLN A 10 33.32 -0.24 6.49
C GLN A 10 34.08 -1.52 6.90
N ASP A 11 35.01 -1.42 7.85
CA ASP A 11 35.82 -2.55 8.34
C ASP A 11 35.01 -3.60 9.12
N LEU A 12 33.76 -3.30 9.49
CA LEU A 12 32.86 -4.20 10.20
C LEU A 12 31.81 -4.85 9.27
N LEU A 13 31.76 -4.42 8.01
CA LEU A 13 30.72 -4.80 7.05
C LEU A 13 31.22 -5.86 6.07
N GLY A 14 30.45 -6.95 5.93
CA GLY A 14 30.61 -7.92 4.85
C GLY A 14 30.00 -7.44 3.54
N GLY A 15 29.21 -6.36 3.56
CA GLY A 15 28.64 -5.74 2.38
C GLY A 15 27.56 -4.70 2.72
N SER A 16 27.07 -4.03 1.69
CA SER A 16 25.91 -3.14 1.79
C SER A 16 25.12 -3.11 0.49
N TYR A 17 23.83 -2.78 0.60
CA TYR A 17 22.98 -2.57 -0.55
C TYR A 17 21.91 -1.51 -0.25
N ASP A 18 21.54 -0.78 -1.29
CA ASP A 18 20.46 0.20 -1.24
C ASP A 18 19.21 -0.39 -1.88
N CYS A 19 18.04 -0.18 -1.27
CA CYS A 19 16.79 -0.71 -1.79
C CYS A 19 15.62 0.23 -1.48
N VAL A 20 14.73 0.40 -2.45
CA VAL A 20 13.40 0.97 -2.18
C VAL A 20 12.68 0.03 -1.21
N ASP A 21 12.16 0.56 -0.11
CA ASP A 21 11.53 -0.25 0.93
C ASP A 21 10.01 -0.28 0.76
N ARG A 22 9.36 0.84 1.05
CA ARG A 22 7.90 0.98 0.94
C ARG A 22 7.54 1.92 -0.19
N ILE A 23 6.60 1.50 -1.04
CA ILE A 23 6.01 2.36 -2.07
C ILE A 23 4.52 2.42 -1.81
N VAL A 24 4.00 3.61 -1.49
CA VAL A 24 2.57 3.88 -1.37
C VAL A 24 2.17 4.90 -2.43
N LEU A 25 1.29 4.47 -3.33
CA LEU A 25 0.71 5.30 -4.36
C LEU A 25 -0.77 5.55 -4.04
N ASN A 26 -1.20 6.80 -4.10
CA ASN A 26 -2.62 7.08 -4.19
C ASN A 26 -3.09 6.70 -5.60
N ALA A 27 -4.22 6.01 -5.69
CA ALA A 27 -4.94 5.79 -6.92
C ALA A 27 -6.29 6.52 -6.83
N TYR A 28 -6.49 7.49 -7.72
CA TYR A 28 -7.66 8.35 -7.69
C TYR A 28 -8.30 8.49 -9.07
N PHE A 29 -9.63 8.55 -9.10
CA PHE A 29 -10.37 8.78 -10.34
C PHE A 29 -10.61 10.27 -10.53
N ARG A 30 -9.84 10.91 -11.43
CA ARG A 30 -9.82 12.38 -11.57
C ARG A 30 -11.20 13.01 -11.78
N MET A 31 -12.03 12.46 -12.66
CA MET A 31 -13.39 13.03 -12.89
C MET A 31 -14.25 12.93 -11.63
N GLY A 32 -14.03 11.95 -10.76
CA GLY A 32 -14.81 11.78 -9.54
C GLY A 32 -14.44 12.73 -8.41
N HIS A 33 -13.45 13.62 -8.55
CA HIS A 33 -12.96 14.48 -7.47
C HIS A 33 -13.78 15.75 -7.24
N ASP A 34 -14.43 16.25 -8.28
CA ASP A 34 -15.27 17.44 -8.25
C ASP A 34 -16.74 17.11 -8.61
N PRO A 35 -17.72 17.92 -8.15
CA PRO A 35 -19.14 17.67 -8.40
C PRO A 35 -19.52 17.56 -9.88
N GLY A 36 -18.90 18.39 -10.74
CA GLY A 36 -19.22 18.45 -12.17
C GLY A 36 -18.73 17.22 -12.90
N GLY A 37 -17.46 16.86 -12.71
CA GLY A 37 -16.87 15.63 -13.24
C GLY A 37 -17.59 14.38 -12.74
N PHE A 38 -17.99 14.34 -11.46
CA PHE A 38 -18.73 13.21 -10.90
C PHE A 38 -20.07 13.03 -11.60
N ARG A 39 -20.80 14.13 -11.89
CA ARG A 39 -22.05 14.08 -12.64
C ARG A 39 -21.85 13.61 -14.08
N VAL A 40 -20.82 14.08 -14.77
CA VAL A 40 -20.50 13.64 -16.15
C VAL A 40 -20.23 12.14 -16.17
N TRP A 41 -19.41 11.66 -15.24
CA TRP A 41 -19.16 10.23 -15.07
C TRP A 41 -20.44 9.45 -14.73
N TRP A 42 -21.30 10.00 -13.86
CA TRP A 42 -22.56 9.37 -13.48
C TRP A 42 -23.48 9.15 -14.68
N ARG A 43 -23.62 10.16 -15.54
CA ARG A 43 -24.39 10.07 -16.78
C ARG A 43 -23.81 9.03 -17.73
N ALA A 44 -22.49 8.96 -17.85
CA ALA A 44 -21.85 7.91 -18.65
C ALA A 44 -22.10 6.50 -18.05
N LEU A 45 -22.14 6.38 -16.73
CA LEU A 45 -22.40 5.12 -16.05
C LEU A 45 -23.87 4.67 -16.15
N THR A 46 -24.82 5.59 -15.97
CA THR A 46 -26.24 5.28 -15.71
C THR A 46 -27.21 5.80 -16.78
N GLY A 47 -26.75 6.63 -17.71
CA GLY A 47 -27.51 7.19 -18.83
C GLY A 47 -28.12 8.58 -18.56
N SER A 48 -28.35 8.97 -17.31
CA SER A 48 -28.99 10.25 -16.96
C SER A 48 -28.67 10.67 -15.52
N ASP A 49 -29.23 11.80 -15.06
CA ASP A 49 -29.15 12.21 -13.65
C ASP A 49 -30.26 11.59 -12.79
N GLU A 50 -31.23 10.86 -13.37
CA GLU A 50 -32.43 10.40 -12.66
C GLU A 50 -32.11 9.54 -11.43
N THR A 51 -31.02 8.77 -11.50
CA THR A 51 -30.55 7.89 -10.42
C THR A 51 -29.47 8.53 -9.55
N LEU A 52 -29.09 9.78 -9.80
CA LEU A 52 -28.07 10.50 -9.04
C LEU A 52 -28.65 10.93 -7.69
N GLU A 53 -28.66 10.00 -6.74
CA GLU A 53 -29.21 10.18 -5.40
C GLU A 53 -28.42 9.39 -4.35
N ASN A 54 -28.52 9.82 -3.08
CA ASN A 54 -27.82 9.17 -1.96
C ASN A 54 -28.13 7.66 -1.86
N THR A 55 -29.37 7.26 -2.14
CA THR A 55 -29.79 5.85 -2.13
C THR A 55 -28.97 5.02 -3.12
N TYR A 56 -28.78 5.50 -4.35
CA TYR A 56 -27.99 4.78 -5.36
C TYR A 56 -26.50 4.77 -5.01
N LEU A 57 -25.95 5.87 -4.49
CA LEU A 57 -24.56 5.90 -4.00
C LEU A 57 -24.33 4.86 -2.89
N MET A 58 -25.28 4.71 -1.96
CA MET A 58 -25.24 3.67 -0.92
C MET A 58 -25.39 2.26 -1.52
N ARG A 59 -26.22 2.09 -2.57
CA ARG A 59 -26.34 0.81 -3.28
C ARG A 59 -25.03 0.39 -3.94
N LEU A 60 -24.25 1.32 -4.50
CA LEU A 60 -22.92 1.00 -5.05
C LEU A 60 -21.96 0.50 -3.95
N ALA A 61 -21.93 1.16 -2.79
CA ALA A 61 -21.11 0.69 -1.67
C ALA A 61 -21.57 -0.67 -1.12
N GLY A 62 -22.88 -0.88 -1.04
CA GLY A 62 -23.47 -2.17 -0.66
C GLY A 62 -23.19 -3.28 -1.70
N ARG A 63 -23.23 -2.95 -2.99
CA ARG A 63 -22.85 -3.85 -4.10
C ARG A 63 -21.40 -4.30 -3.96
N PHE A 64 -20.49 -3.36 -3.68
CA PHE A 64 -19.07 -3.65 -3.48
C PHE A 64 -18.86 -4.67 -2.36
N SER A 65 -19.42 -4.40 -1.17
CA SER A 65 -19.32 -5.30 -0.02
C SER A 65 -19.86 -6.70 -0.33
N ARG A 66 -21.06 -6.76 -0.94
CA ARG A 66 -21.74 -8.02 -1.25
C ARG A 66 -20.97 -8.85 -2.27
N ARG A 67 -20.46 -8.22 -3.34
CA ARG A 67 -19.72 -8.92 -4.39
C ARG A 67 -18.37 -9.43 -3.90
N ILE A 68 -17.65 -8.65 -3.06
CA ILE A 68 -16.41 -9.11 -2.42
C ILE A 68 -16.70 -10.35 -1.57
N ARG A 69 -17.65 -10.27 -0.64
CA ARG A 69 -17.95 -11.39 0.27
C ARG A 69 -18.47 -12.62 -0.47
N GLY A 70 -19.30 -12.43 -1.51
CA GLY A 70 -19.78 -13.51 -2.36
C GLY A 70 -18.65 -14.21 -3.11
N TYR A 71 -17.78 -13.44 -3.76
CA TYR A 71 -16.60 -13.97 -4.46
C TYR A 71 -15.66 -14.70 -3.50
N ALA A 72 -15.35 -14.08 -2.36
CA ALA A 72 -14.43 -14.63 -1.39
C ALA A 72 -14.95 -15.94 -0.79
N LYS A 73 -16.24 -16.01 -0.47
CA LYS A 73 -16.89 -17.26 -0.05
C LYS A 73 -16.78 -18.36 -1.11
N ALA A 74 -17.01 -18.03 -2.38
CA ALA A 74 -16.95 -19.00 -3.47
C ALA A 74 -15.53 -19.54 -3.72
N HIS A 75 -14.49 -18.78 -3.37
CA HIS A 75 -13.08 -19.14 -3.61
C HIS A 75 -12.32 -19.49 -2.33
N GLY A 76 -12.99 -19.57 -1.18
CA GLY A 76 -12.34 -19.85 0.11
C GLY A 76 -11.39 -18.75 0.58
N ILE A 77 -11.56 -17.51 0.11
CA ILE A 77 -10.72 -16.37 0.49
C ILE A 77 -11.28 -15.76 1.79
N PRO A 78 -10.47 -15.61 2.85
CA PRO A 78 -10.89 -14.94 4.08
C PRO A 78 -11.22 -13.46 3.86
N VAL A 79 -12.35 -13.01 4.43
CA VAL A 79 -12.71 -11.59 4.56
C VAL A 79 -12.88 -11.27 6.04
N ILE A 80 -12.00 -10.45 6.59
CA ILE A 80 -11.94 -10.18 8.02
C ILE A 80 -12.35 -8.73 8.30
N ASP A 81 -13.41 -8.55 9.06
CA ASP A 81 -13.82 -7.25 9.58
C ASP A 81 -12.97 -6.87 10.79
N CYS A 82 -12.04 -5.94 10.59
CA CYS A 82 -11.10 -5.50 11.62
C CYS A 82 -11.74 -4.50 12.59
N SER A 83 -11.62 -4.80 13.87
CA SER A 83 -11.99 -3.91 14.97
C SER A 83 -10.98 -2.76 15.14
N VAL A 84 -11.40 -1.69 15.83
CA VAL A 84 -10.52 -0.56 16.15
C VAL A 84 -9.36 -1.05 17.03
N GLY A 85 -8.14 -0.59 16.74
CA GLY A 85 -6.93 -0.97 17.48
C GLY A 85 -6.26 -2.26 17.02
N GLN A 86 -6.91 -3.07 16.18
CA GLN A 86 -6.25 -4.25 15.61
C GLN A 86 -5.12 -3.86 14.65
N ARG A 87 -3.97 -4.50 14.83
CA ARG A 87 -2.79 -4.37 13.99
C ARG A 87 -3.00 -5.19 12.71
N LYS A 88 -3.53 -4.51 11.69
CA LYS A 88 -3.91 -5.16 10.41
C LYS A 88 -2.74 -5.81 9.69
N HIS A 89 -1.52 -5.27 9.86
CA HIS A 89 -0.32 -5.85 9.25
C HIS A 89 0.05 -7.18 9.93
N ASP A 90 -0.07 -7.30 11.26
CA ASP A 90 0.15 -8.58 11.96
C ASP A 90 -0.83 -9.67 11.46
N ILE A 91 -2.10 -9.31 11.28
CA ILE A 91 -3.11 -10.23 10.71
C ILE A 91 -2.71 -10.65 9.29
N ALA A 92 -2.30 -9.70 8.46
CA ALA A 92 -1.89 -10.00 7.09
C ALA A 92 -0.68 -10.92 7.03
N GLU A 93 0.33 -10.71 7.88
CA GLU A 93 1.52 -11.55 7.99
C GLU A 93 1.18 -12.97 8.42
N GLU A 94 0.28 -13.14 9.38
CA GLU A 94 -0.19 -14.47 9.82
C GLU A 94 -0.84 -15.26 8.66
N TYR A 95 -1.70 -14.61 7.88
CA TYR A 95 -2.35 -15.25 6.74
C TYR A 95 -1.38 -15.46 5.58
N LEU A 96 -0.44 -14.54 5.35
CA LEU A 96 0.60 -14.69 4.34
C LEU A 96 1.49 -15.91 4.65
N ALA A 97 1.83 -16.16 5.91
CA ALA A 97 2.63 -17.32 6.31
C ALA A 97 1.90 -18.66 6.12
N LYS A 98 0.56 -18.65 6.12
CA LYS A 98 -0.29 -19.85 6.05
C LYS A 98 -0.93 -20.08 4.67
N THR A 99 -0.83 -19.11 3.76
CA THR A 99 -1.53 -19.17 2.48
C THR A 99 -0.90 -20.21 1.56
N THR A 100 -1.74 -20.97 0.86
CA THR A 100 -1.33 -21.86 -0.24
C THR A 100 -1.49 -21.20 -1.61
N VAL A 101 -2.04 -19.98 -1.65
CA VAL A 101 -2.16 -19.19 -2.87
C VAL A 101 -0.76 -18.80 -3.31
N THR A 102 -0.39 -19.14 -4.53
CA THR A 102 0.91 -18.77 -5.12
C THR A 102 0.84 -17.48 -5.93
N GLN A 103 -0.35 -17.14 -6.44
CA GLN A 103 -0.61 -15.92 -7.18
C GLN A 103 -2.07 -15.51 -7.02
N GLY A 104 -2.32 -14.21 -6.86
CA GLY A 104 -3.65 -13.63 -6.77
C GLY A 104 -4.09 -13.24 -5.35
N LEU A 105 -5.38 -12.92 -5.22
CA LEU A 105 -5.98 -12.47 -3.97
C LEU A 105 -6.05 -13.62 -2.96
N PHE A 106 -5.47 -13.43 -1.78
CA PHE A 106 -5.49 -14.44 -0.72
C PHE A 106 -6.16 -13.99 0.58
N LEU A 107 -6.37 -12.69 0.78
CA LEU A 107 -7.02 -12.14 1.97
C LEU A 107 -7.64 -10.77 1.67
N VAL A 108 -8.80 -10.48 2.27
CA VAL A 108 -9.37 -9.13 2.33
C VAL A 108 -9.56 -8.70 3.77
N LEU A 109 -8.93 -7.59 4.16
CA LEU A 109 -9.17 -6.94 5.46
C LEU A 109 -10.11 -5.76 5.28
N VAL A 110 -11.18 -5.70 6.06
CA VAL A 110 -12.15 -4.61 6.06
C VAL A 110 -11.91 -3.76 7.29
N GLY A 111 -11.75 -2.45 7.13
CA GLY A 111 -11.64 -1.56 8.27
C GLY A 111 -12.22 -0.19 8.00
N ARG A 112 -12.65 0.50 9.06
CA ARG A 112 -13.22 1.84 8.93
C ARG A 112 -12.12 2.91 8.90
N ALA A 113 -12.24 3.84 7.97
CA ALA A 113 -11.40 5.03 7.87
C ALA A 113 -12.23 6.20 7.33
N GLN A 114 -11.78 7.44 7.56
CA GLN A 114 -12.42 8.61 6.96
C GLN A 114 -12.17 8.62 5.44
N ALA A 115 -13.20 8.92 4.67
CA ALA A 115 -13.09 9.11 3.22
C ALA A 115 -14.02 10.21 2.72
N PRO A 116 -13.66 10.91 1.63
CA PRO A 116 -14.59 11.82 0.97
C PRO A 116 -15.78 11.02 0.41
N VAL A 117 -16.99 11.41 0.81
CA VAL A 117 -18.25 10.80 0.35
C VAL A 117 -19.16 11.91 -0.16
N TRP A 118 -19.79 11.67 -1.30
CA TRP A 118 -20.77 12.58 -1.87
C TRP A 118 -22.10 12.55 -1.08
N ASN A 119 -22.70 13.72 -0.95
CA ASN A 119 -24.08 13.94 -0.57
C ASN A 119 -24.80 14.48 -1.81
N VAL A 120 -25.95 13.90 -2.14
CA VAL A 120 -26.80 14.42 -3.21
C VAL A 120 -28.11 14.91 -2.62
N SER A 121 -28.39 16.20 -2.80
CA SER A 121 -29.61 16.86 -2.33
C SER A 121 -30.57 17.16 -3.50
N ALA A 122 -31.65 17.90 -3.24
CA ALA A 122 -32.67 18.23 -4.23
C ALA A 122 -32.05 18.83 -5.51
N LYS A 123 -32.69 18.57 -6.67
CA LYS A 123 -32.18 18.95 -8.00
C LYS A 123 -30.82 18.32 -8.34
N HIS A 124 -30.51 17.17 -7.72
CA HIS A 124 -29.25 16.43 -7.88
C HIS A 124 -27.99 17.24 -7.52
N HIS A 125 -28.09 18.22 -6.62
CA HIS A 125 -26.93 18.99 -6.20
C HIS A 125 -25.93 18.08 -5.45
N ILE A 126 -24.69 18.03 -5.91
CA ILE A 126 -23.63 17.17 -5.37
C ILE A 126 -22.67 18.00 -4.51
N GLU A 127 -22.47 17.59 -3.27
CA GLU A 127 -21.51 18.21 -2.35
C GLU A 127 -20.80 17.14 -1.50
N ARG A 128 -19.67 17.47 -0.89
CA ARG A 128 -19.00 16.54 0.03
C ARG A 128 -19.68 16.54 1.39
N LYS A 129 -19.93 15.35 1.96
CA LYS A 129 -20.40 15.22 3.35
C LYS A 129 -19.38 15.83 4.32
N LYS A 130 -19.88 16.67 5.23
CA LYS A 130 -19.13 17.26 6.34
C LYS A 130 -19.89 17.02 7.65
N PRO A 131 -19.23 16.50 8.71
CA PRO A 131 -17.84 16.05 8.76
C PRO A 131 -17.57 14.82 7.86
N MET A 132 -16.30 14.56 7.54
CA MET A 132 -15.91 13.42 6.71
C MET A 132 -16.30 12.11 7.41
N PRO A 133 -17.17 11.28 6.81
CA PRO A 133 -17.68 10.09 7.48
C PRO A 133 -16.63 8.98 7.51
N TYR A 134 -16.73 8.10 8.51
CA TYR A 134 -16.00 6.85 8.54
C TYR A 134 -16.73 5.80 7.69
N VAL A 135 -16.08 5.29 6.66
CA VAL A 135 -16.62 4.27 5.76
C VAL A 135 -15.72 3.04 5.72
N ASN A 136 -16.24 1.93 5.19
CA ASN A 136 -15.47 0.72 5.02
C ASN A 136 -14.45 0.90 3.90
N HIS A 137 -13.19 0.61 4.22
CA HIS A 137 -12.11 0.40 3.27
C HIS A 137 -11.77 -1.07 3.24
N TYR A 138 -11.47 -1.57 2.04
CA TYR A 138 -11.17 -2.96 1.77
C TYR A 138 -9.71 -3.04 1.34
N SER A 139 -8.86 -3.66 2.15
CA SER A 139 -7.47 -3.96 1.85
C SER A 139 -7.40 -5.35 1.22
N PHE A 140 -7.20 -5.41 -0.09
CA PHE A 140 -6.97 -6.62 -0.85
C PHE A 140 -5.49 -6.99 -0.75
N HIS A 141 -5.18 -8.14 -0.15
CA HIS A 141 -3.82 -8.68 -0.04
C HIS A 141 -3.60 -9.69 -1.16
N ILE A 142 -2.64 -9.40 -2.03
CA ILE A 142 -2.45 -10.08 -3.31
C ILE A 142 -0.99 -10.54 -3.41
N LEU A 143 -0.77 -11.74 -3.94
CA LEU A 143 0.55 -12.21 -4.36
C LEU A 143 0.71 -12.00 -5.87
N ASP A 144 1.66 -11.15 -6.23
CA ASP A 144 2.07 -10.89 -7.61
C ASP A 144 3.39 -11.62 -7.92
N PRO A 145 3.54 -12.22 -9.11
CA PRO A 145 4.75 -12.97 -9.45
C PRO A 145 6.03 -12.12 -9.51
N ASP A 146 5.92 -10.83 -9.81
CA ASP A 146 7.06 -9.93 -9.97
C ASP A 146 7.35 -9.13 -8.70
N TRP A 147 6.30 -8.80 -7.94
CA TRP A 147 6.34 -7.90 -6.79
C TRP A 147 6.13 -8.58 -5.43
N GLY A 148 5.80 -9.86 -5.41
CA GLY A 148 5.47 -10.57 -4.18
C GLY A 148 4.16 -10.05 -3.56
N HIS A 149 4.13 -9.95 -2.23
CA HIS A 149 2.94 -9.46 -1.54
C HIS A 149 2.75 -7.95 -1.74
N LEU A 150 1.59 -7.58 -2.28
CA LEU A 150 1.11 -6.21 -2.37
C LEU A 150 -0.26 -6.05 -1.73
N THR A 151 -0.60 -4.80 -1.41
CA THR A 151 -1.91 -4.45 -0.87
C THR A 151 -2.57 -3.34 -1.68
N ILE A 152 -3.83 -3.53 -2.06
CA ILE A 152 -4.67 -2.48 -2.64
C ILE A 152 -5.77 -2.15 -1.65
N LYS A 153 -5.80 -0.93 -1.13
CA LYS A 153 -6.80 -0.46 -0.17
C LYS A 153 -7.80 0.45 -0.86
N ILE A 154 -9.06 0.04 -1.01
CA ILE A 154 -10.09 0.79 -1.73
C ILE A 154 -11.22 1.23 -0.77
N SER A 155 -11.62 2.49 -0.84
CA SER A 155 -12.88 2.95 -0.21
C SER A 155 -14.08 2.35 -0.92
N GLY A 156 -15.01 1.77 -0.16
CA GLY A 156 -16.21 1.20 -0.77
C GLY A 156 -17.20 2.21 -1.34
N HIS A 157 -17.01 3.51 -1.09
CA HIS A 157 -17.89 4.55 -1.62
C HIS A 157 -17.31 5.20 -2.89
N PRO A 158 -18.16 5.54 -3.89
CA PRO A 158 -17.72 6.30 -5.05
C PRO A 158 -17.14 7.67 -4.62
N PRO A 159 -16.05 8.15 -5.24
CA PRO A 159 -15.42 7.67 -6.48
C PRO A 159 -14.36 6.55 -6.30
N PHE A 160 -14.47 5.76 -5.24
CA PHE A 160 -13.60 4.62 -4.94
C PHE A 160 -12.11 4.98 -4.84
N PRO A 161 -11.73 6.02 -4.07
CA PRO A 161 -10.32 6.35 -3.87
C PRO A 161 -9.59 5.14 -3.27
N ALA A 162 -8.36 4.91 -3.74
CA ALA A 162 -7.59 3.76 -3.37
C ALA A 162 -6.12 4.11 -3.06
N GLN A 163 -5.44 3.20 -2.40
CA GLN A 163 -3.98 3.21 -2.22
C GLN A 163 -3.41 1.87 -2.66
N VAL A 164 -2.34 1.89 -3.44
CA VAL A 164 -1.54 0.71 -3.76
C VAL A 164 -0.28 0.75 -2.92
N ILE A 165 -0.01 -0.33 -2.19
CA ILE A 165 1.11 -0.47 -1.27
C ILE A 165 1.95 -1.65 -1.75
N LEU A 166 3.22 -1.38 -2.07
CA LEU A 166 4.20 -2.33 -2.56
C LEU A 166 5.42 -2.34 -1.63
N ASN A 167 6.11 -3.48 -1.57
CA ASN A 167 7.38 -3.64 -0.86
C ASN A 167 8.49 -3.89 -1.89
N GLY A 168 9.48 -2.99 -1.95
CA GLY A 168 10.58 -3.11 -2.89
C GLY A 168 11.54 -4.26 -2.55
N HIS A 169 11.71 -4.61 -1.28
CA HIS A 169 12.48 -5.80 -0.89
C HIS A 169 11.81 -7.10 -1.36
N GLU A 170 10.47 -7.16 -1.38
CA GLU A 170 9.76 -8.31 -1.95
C GLU A 170 9.92 -8.39 -3.47
N TYR A 171 9.89 -7.25 -4.17
CA TYR A 171 10.24 -7.20 -5.60
C TYR A 171 11.66 -7.71 -5.83
N VAL A 172 12.66 -7.21 -5.09
CA VAL A 172 14.06 -7.67 -5.22
C VAL A 172 14.17 -9.17 -4.95
N ALA A 173 13.50 -9.67 -3.92
CA ALA A 173 13.47 -11.10 -3.60
C ALA A 173 12.86 -11.93 -4.75
N CYS A 174 11.75 -11.48 -5.35
CA CYS A 174 11.12 -12.17 -6.48
C CYS A 174 12.02 -12.17 -7.71
N GLN A 175 12.59 -11.02 -8.08
CA GLN A 175 13.50 -10.92 -9.21
C GLN A 175 14.78 -11.73 -9.01
N ALA A 176 15.37 -11.71 -7.81
CA ALA A 176 16.57 -12.48 -7.47
C ALA A 176 16.32 -14.00 -7.61
N ARG A 177 15.15 -14.49 -7.15
CA ARG A 177 14.75 -15.89 -7.38
C ARG A 177 14.62 -16.22 -8.87
N ASN A 178 14.01 -15.32 -9.65
CA ASN A 178 13.84 -15.50 -11.09
C ASN A 178 15.18 -15.53 -11.85
N THR A 179 16.21 -14.84 -11.35
CA THR A 179 17.56 -14.84 -11.91
C THR A 179 18.48 -15.90 -11.29
N GLY A 180 17.97 -16.74 -10.39
CA GLY A 180 18.74 -17.82 -9.76
C GLY A 180 19.76 -17.36 -8.71
N ILE A 181 19.63 -16.14 -8.18
CA ILE A 181 20.49 -15.66 -7.07
C ILE A 181 19.96 -16.27 -5.78
N ALA A 182 20.78 -17.08 -5.12
CA ALA A 182 20.44 -17.67 -3.83
C ALA A 182 20.59 -16.64 -2.72
N PHE A 183 19.57 -16.52 -1.87
CA PHE A 183 19.62 -15.65 -0.70
C PHE A 183 18.79 -16.19 0.46
N THR A 184 19.08 -15.70 1.66
CA THR A 184 18.24 -15.82 2.85
C THR A 184 17.77 -14.44 3.28
N LYS A 185 16.61 -14.38 3.95
CA LYS A 185 15.98 -13.12 4.36
C LYS A 185 15.47 -13.23 5.79
N GLU A 186 15.74 -12.21 6.58
CA GLU A 186 15.14 -11.99 7.90
C GLU A 186 14.38 -10.67 7.87
N GLY A 187 13.04 -10.74 7.88
CA GLY A 187 12.22 -9.55 7.65
C GLY A 187 12.49 -8.96 6.26
N ASN A 188 12.98 -7.72 6.20
CA ASN A 188 13.42 -7.06 4.96
C ASN A 188 14.93 -7.16 4.69
N CYS A 189 15.72 -7.70 5.63
CA CYS A 189 17.17 -7.79 5.49
C CYS A 189 17.59 -9.05 4.72
N PHE A 190 18.39 -8.90 3.66
CA PHE A 190 19.06 -10.00 2.98
C PHE A 190 20.34 -10.36 3.75
N THR A 191 20.44 -11.57 4.31
CA THR A 191 21.50 -11.95 5.26
C THR A 191 22.61 -12.79 4.62
N THR A 192 22.25 -13.81 3.83
CA THR A 192 23.20 -14.56 2.99
C THR A 192 22.85 -14.29 1.54
N ILE A 193 23.83 -13.94 0.71
CA ILE A 193 23.61 -13.62 -0.72
C ILE A 193 24.74 -14.26 -1.53
N SER A 194 24.40 -15.11 -2.51
CA SER A 194 25.40 -15.77 -3.36
C SER A 194 26.06 -14.82 -4.36
N ASP A 195 25.34 -13.77 -4.77
CA ASP A 195 25.81 -12.70 -5.67
C ASP A 195 25.27 -11.35 -5.20
N ALA A 196 26.03 -10.68 -4.32
CA ALA A 196 25.64 -9.39 -3.76
C ALA A 196 25.59 -8.27 -4.83
N ALA A 197 26.49 -8.32 -5.83
CA ALA A 197 26.51 -7.33 -6.90
C ALA A 197 25.30 -7.48 -7.83
N GLY A 198 24.92 -8.72 -8.16
CA GLY A 198 23.69 -9.02 -8.90
C GLY A 198 22.44 -8.56 -8.16
N LEU A 199 22.34 -8.82 -6.85
CA LEU A 199 21.20 -8.38 -6.03
C LEU A 199 21.12 -6.85 -5.96
N ALA A 200 22.25 -6.16 -5.75
CA ALA A 200 22.30 -4.70 -5.76
C ALA A 200 21.84 -4.12 -7.10
N LYS A 201 22.26 -4.70 -8.22
CA LYS A 201 21.82 -4.29 -9.56
C LYS A 201 20.31 -4.48 -9.76
N ILE A 202 19.71 -5.53 -9.20
CA ILE A 202 18.25 -5.73 -9.20
C ILE A 202 17.57 -4.63 -8.40
N ALA A 203 18.06 -4.32 -7.20
CA ALA A 203 17.52 -3.28 -6.34
C ALA A 203 17.58 -1.89 -7.00
N GLU A 204 18.70 -1.57 -7.65
CA GLU A 204 18.87 -0.33 -8.43
C GLU A 204 17.83 -0.16 -9.53
N THR A 205 17.27 -1.25 -10.08
CA THR A 205 16.26 -1.13 -11.13
C THR A 205 15.03 -0.35 -10.68
N LEU A 206 14.66 -0.39 -9.39
CA LEU A 206 13.53 0.38 -8.85
C LEU A 206 13.80 1.88 -8.79
N SER A 207 15.06 2.30 -8.86
CA SER A 207 15.47 3.71 -8.89
C SER A 207 15.59 4.28 -10.31
N GLU A 208 15.47 3.43 -11.34
CA GLU A 208 15.57 3.85 -12.73
C GLU A 208 14.26 4.40 -13.30
N HIS A 209 14.34 5.21 -14.36
CA HIS A 209 13.15 5.80 -15.00
C HIS A 209 12.12 4.75 -15.49
N ARG A 210 12.60 3.58 -15.92
CA ARG A 210 11.74 2.44 -16.32
C ARG A 210 10.89 1.87 -15.17
N ALA A 211 11.21 2.17 -13.92
CA ALA A 211 10.42 1.74 -12.77
C ALA A 211 9.00 2.31 -12.80
N ILE A 212 8.80 3.51 -13.37
CA ILE A 212 7.47 4.12 -13.53
C ILE A 212 6.55 3.19 -14.35
N GLY A 213 7.05 2.66 -15.46
CA GLY A 213 6.29 1.73 -16.31
C GLY A 213 5.92 0.45 -15.57
N ARG A 214 6.87 -0.15 -14.83
CA ARG A 214 6.62 -1.37 -14.03
C ARG A 214 5.61 -1.12 -12.90
N LEU A 215 5.71 0.01 -12.22
CA LEU A 215 4.77 0.41 -11.16
C LEU A 215 3.37 0.58 -11.72
N SER A 216 3.22 1.27 -12.86
CA SER A 216 1.93 1.41 -13.53
C SER A 216 1.35 0.05 -13.93
N GLN A 217 2.17 -0.85 -14.49
CA GLN A 217 1.74 -2.19 -14.89
C GLN A 217 1.21 -3.02 -13.72
N VAL A 218 1.93 -3.09 -12.60
CA VAL A 218 1.45 -3.86 -11.43
C VAL A 218 0.20 -3.23 -10.81
N CYS A 219 0.13 -1.89 -10.76
CA CYS A 219 -1.06 -1.20 -10.27
C CYS A 219 -2.28 -1.52 -11.14
N GLU A 220 -2.16 -1.37 -12.46
CA GLU A 220 -3.27 -1.57 -13.39
C GLU A 220 -3.68 -3.04 -13.52
N ARG A 221 -2.73 -3.98 -13.41
CA ARG A 221 -2.98 -5.43 -13.40
C ARG A 221 -3.99 -5.83 -12.32
N TRP A 222 -3.92 -5.20 -11.14
CA TRP A 222 -4.71 -5.63 -9.98
C TRP A 222 -5.80 -4.65 -9.56
N ILE A 223 -5.63 -3.35 -9.71
CA ILE A 223 -6.61 -2.39 -9.18
C ILE A 223 -7.97 -2.49 -9.87
N TYR A 224 -7.98 -2.81 -11.17
CA TYR A 224 -9.23 -2.92 -11.94
C TYR A 224 -9.98 -4.23 -11.66
N THR A 225 -9.27 -5.30 -11.29
CA THR A 225 -9.92 -6.53 -10.79
C THR A 225 -10.50 -6.30 -9.39
N CYS A 226 -9.85 -5.49 -8.56
CA CYS A 226 -10.37 -5.10 -7.25
C CYS A 226 -11.60 -4.18 -7.36
N VAL A 227 -11.56 -3.13 -8.17
CA VAL A 227 -12.73 -2.24 -8.36
C VAL A 227 -13.86 -2.92 -9.14
N CYS A 228 -13.60 -4.06 -9.79
CA CYS A 228 -14.60 -4.88 -10.48
C CYS A 228 -15.78 -5.28 -9.59
N PHE A 229 -15.56 -5.40 -8.27
CA PHE A 229 -16.63 -5.67 -7.32
C PHE A 229 -17.61 -4.49 -7.18
N ALA A 230 -17.21 -3.26 -7.50
CA ALA A 230 -18.07 -2.07 -7.44
C ALA A 230 -18.62 -1.72 -8.83
N LEU A 231 -17.72 -1.66 -9.82
CA LEU A 231 -17.99 -1.37 -11.23
C LEU A 231 -17.44 -2.53 -12.04
N ASP A 232 -18.28 -3.36 -12.66
CA ASP A 232 -17.78 -4.42 -13.53
C ASP A 232 -17.02 -3.87 -14.75
N PHE A 233 -16.34 -4.74 -15.51
CA PHE A 233 -15.50 -4.29 -16.61
C PHE A 233 -16.27 -3.53 -17.71
N ASP A 234 -17.54 -3.88 -17.94
CA ASP A 234 -18.38 -3.17 -18.90
C ASP A 234 -18.76 -1.78 -18.40
N GLU A 235 -19.09 -1.65 -17.11
CA GLU A 235 -19.32 -0.36 -16.45
C GLU A 235 -18.07 0.51 -16.43
N GLN A 236 -16.90 -0.07 -16.16
CA GLN A 236 -15.62 0.63 -16.22
C GLN A 236 -15.34 1.16 -17.62
N LYS A 237 -15.57 0.35 -18.66
CA LYS A 237 -15.39 0.73 -20.06
C LYS A 237 -16.39 1.79 -20.49
N ARG A 238 -17.69 1.59 -20.21
CA ARG A 238 -18.77 2.51 -20.58
C ARG A 238 -18.62 3.87 -19.92
N SER A 239 -18.25 3.90 -18.64
CA SER A 239 -18.11 5.16 -17.89
C SER A 239 -16.75 5.83 -18.06
N GLY A 240 -15.79 5.19 -18.76
CA GLY A 240 -14.43 5.69 -18.89
C GLY A 240 -13.67 5.73 -17.55
N PHE A 241 -14.04 4.89 -16.59
CA PHE A 241 -13.41 4.88 -15.27
C PHE A 241 -11.95 4.43 -15.37
N ARG A 242 -11.03 5.35 -15.04
CA ARG A 242 -9.58 5.14 -15.07
C ARG A 242 -8.90 5.80 -13.88
N TYR A 243 -8.13 5.01 -13.14
CA TYR A 243 -7.30 5.54 -12.07
C TYR A 243 -6.13 6.35 -12.63
N GLN A 244 -5.78 7.42 -11.92
CA GLN A 244 -4.52 8.11 -12.01
C GLN A 244 -3.77 7.89 -10.70
N TYR A 245 -2.44 7.94 -10.77
CA TYR A 245 -1.59 7.65 -9.62
C TYR A 245 -0.83 8.90 -9.19
N SER A 246 -0.67 9.06 -7.88
CA SER A 246 0.27 10.02 -7.31
C SER A 246 1.05 9.39 -6.17
N HIS A 247 2.26 9.88 -5.97
CA HIS A 247 3.07 9.51 -4.82
C HIS A 247 2.38 9.91 -3.51
N TYR A 248 2.27 8.97 -2.57
CA TYR A 248 1.90 9.27 -1.19
C TYR A 248 3.11 9.17 -0.28
N GLN A 249 3.84 8.06 -0.38
CA GLN A 249 5.02 7.78 0.43
C GLN A 249 5.95 6.85 -0.34
N ILE A 250 7.25 7.15 -0.31
CA ILE A 250 8.32 6.28 -0.82
C ILE A 250 9.38 6.28 0.26
N GLU A 251 9.74 5.10 0.73
CA GLU A 251 10.82 4.88 1.68
C GLU A 251 11.98 4.24 0.93
N PHE A 252 13.20 4.70 1.25
CA PHE A 252 14.43 4.17 0.72
C PHE A 252 15.29 3.73 1.89
N SER A 253 15.91 2.56 1.76
CA SER A 253 16.71 1.93 2.80
C SER A 253 18.13 1.74 2.32
N ARG A 254 19.08 2.04 3.22
CA ARG A 254 20.46 1.60 3.12
C ARG A 254 20.65 0.47 4.11
N ASN A 255 21.05 -0.69 3.61
CA ASN A 255 21.20 -1.90 4.40
C ASN A 255 22.70 -2.19 4.54
N LEU A 256 23.16 -2.22 5.79
CA LEU A 256 24.55 -2.50 6.16
C LEU A 256 24.60 -3.91 6.74
N VAL A 257 25.31 -4.82 6.07
CA VAL A 257 25.43 -6.22 6.47
C VAL A 257 26.72 -6.38 7.26
N PHE A 258 26.61 -6.55 8.58
CA PHE A 258 27.75 -6.73 9.46
C PHE A 258 28.26 -8.18 9.40
N GLU A 259 29.58 -8.36 9.45
CA GLU A 259 30.18 -9.70 9.50
C GLU A 259 29.87 -10.42 10.82
N VAL A 260 29.74 -9.64 11.91
CA VAL A 260 29.53 -10.16 13.27
C VAL A 260 28.37 -9.40 13.93
N GLY A 261 27.33 -10.14 14.34
CA GLY A 261 26.14 -9.55 14.98
C GLY A 261 26.45 -8.75 16.25
N GLY A 262 27.42 -9.20 17.07
CA GLY A 262 27.84 -8.47 18.25
C GLY A 262 28.43 -7.08 17.95
N HIS A 263 29.10 -6.90 16.82
CA HIS A 263 29.59 -5.59 16.38
C HIS A 263 28.43 -4.69 15.93
N MET A 264 27.45 -5.25 15.21
CA MET A 264 26.24 -4.52 14.85
C MET A 264 25.52 -4.01 16.11
N ASP A 265 25.35 -4.85 17.13
CA ASP A 265 24.70 -4.45 18.39
C ASP A 265 25.44 -3.30 19.08
N GLN A 266 26.78 -3.39 19.16
CA GLN A 266 27.60 -2.32 19.74
C GLN A 266 27.48 -1.01 18.96
N VAL A 267 27.52 -1.07 17.62
CA VAL A 267 27.33 0.12 16.77
C VAL A 267 25.93 0.70 16.97
N PHE A 268 24.90 -0.14 16.99
CA PHE A 268 23.52 0.29 17.19
C PHE A 268 23.32 0.97 18.55
N GLN A 269 23.84 0.39 19.64
CA GLN A 269 23.81 1.00 20.96
C GLN A 269 24.58 2.31 21.01
N ALA A 270 25.77 2.38 20.39
CA ALA A 270 26.55 3.62 20.32
C ALA A 270 25.80 4.74 19.57
N LEU A 271 25.08 4.42 18.49
CA LEU A 271 24.23 5.37 17.77
C LEU A 271 23.05 5.85 18.64
N ILE A 272 22.42 4.95 19.39
CA ILE A 272 21.37 5.30 20.36
C ILE A 272 21.93 6.25 21.42
N ASP A 273 23.06 5.92 22.05
CA ASP A 273 23.65 6.71 23.13
C ASP A 273 24.07 8.10 22.64
N ARG A 274 24.69 8.17 21.45
CA ARG A 274 25.05 9.43 20.79
C ARG A 274 23.83 10.31 20.51
N SER A 275 22.69 9.71 20.22
CA SER A 275 21.43 10.43 19.95
C SER A 275 20.71 10.84 21.24
N ARG A 276 20.77 10.00 22.28
CA ARG A 276 20.11 10.23 23.58
C ARG A 276 20.80 11.34 24.39
N ALA A 277 22.13 11.43 24.32
CA ALA A 277 22.88 12.44 25.06
C ALA A 277 22.48 13.91 24.73
N PRO A 278 22.25 14.31 23.46
CA PRO A 278 21.78 15.65 23.09
C PRO A 278 20.25 15.83 23.11
N LEU A 279 19.47 14.74 23.05
CA LEU A 279 17.99 14.81 23.07
C LEU A 279 17.46 14.74 24.50
N ASP A 280 17.67 15.81 25.26
CA ASP A 280 17.07 15.92 26.59
C ASP A 280 15.53 15.94 26.54
N LEU A 281 14.89 15.67 27.68
CA LEU A 281 13.42 15.66 27.80
C LEU A 281 12.78 16.96 27.28
N LYS A 282 13.46 18.09 27.43
CA LYS A 282 12.98 19.40 26.96
C LYS A 282 12.99 19.49 25.44
N THR A 283 14.04 18.98 24.80
CA THR A 283 14.20 18.93 23.34
C THR A 283 13.21 17.95 22.72
N ILE A 284 13.04 16.77 23.30
CA ILE A 284 12.03 15.78 22.87
C ILE A 284 10.63 16.38 22.94
N LYS A 285 10.28 17.06 24.05
CA LYS A 285 8.97 17.73 24.21
C LYS A 285 8.77 18.87 23.22
N THR A 286 9.84 19.55 22.82
CA THR A 286 9.80 20.61 21.80
C THR A 286 9.55 20.02 20.41
N ILE A 287 10.26 18.95 20.05
CA ILE A 287 10.19 18.33 18.71
C ILE A 287 8.89 17.54 18.51
N LEU A 288 8.52 16.70 19.48
CA LEU A 288 7.38 15.77 19.35
C LEU A 288 6.08 16.32 19.94
N GLY A 289 6.14 17.47 20.61
CA GLY A 289 5.01 18.08 21.32
C GLY A 289 4.65 17.36 22.63
N TYR A 290 3.71 17.94 23.38
CA TYR A 290 3.13 17.34 24.58
C TYR A 290 1.87 16.55 24.22
N ARG A 291 1.86 15.22 24.37
CA ARG A 291 0.61 14.48 24.61
C ARG A 291 0.41 14.36 26.11
N HIS A 292 -0.66 14.96 26.62
CA HIS A 292 -1.14 14.61 27.95
C HIS A 292 -1.56 13.14 27.95
N ARG A 293 -1.26 12.42 29.04
CA ARG A 293 -1.80 11.07 29.26
C ARG A 293 -3.33 11.16 29.12
N PRO A 294 -4.00 10.29 28.34
CA PRO A 294 -5.46 10.24 28.35
C PRO A 294 -5.92 10.12 29.80
N LYS A 295 -6.83 11.02 30.23
CA LYS A 295 -7.51 10.88 31.52
C LYS A 295 -8.44 9.67 31.47
#